data_AF-A0A0Q6W6L7-F1
#
_entry.id   AF-A0A0Q6W6L7-F1
#
_cell.length_a   1.000
_cell.length_b   1.000
_cell.length_c   1.000
_cell.angle_alpha   90.00
_cell.angle_beta   90.00
_cell.angle_gamma   90.00
#
_symmetry.space_group_name_H-M   'P 1'
#
loop_
_entity.id
_entity.type
_entity.pdbx_description
1 polymer ?
#
loop_
_entity_poly.entity_id
_entity_poly.type
_entity_poly.pdbx_seq_one_letter_code
_entity_poly.pdbx_strand_id
1 'polypeptide(L)'
;MQIYHGTSQQTAQDLASGNVDVTLGGGELGQGFYTGEELHNAKTWAFNRFGDRTANVVEFDVDDTAVLNMNLTIIDGPQATLIRSNIRRSSATRTYRFSCDMVWAPIVGSDRINGTQHKWESRSTERYLNGSTCPKAIV
;
A
#
# COMPACT_ATOMS: atom_id res chain seq x y z
N MET A 1 -4.29 -13.31 -3.63
CA MET A 1 -5.06 -12.29 -2.89
C MET A 1 -5.40 -11.09 -3.76
N GLN A 2 -6.58 -10.49 -3.54
CA GLN A 2 -6.95 -9.19 -4.13
C GLN A 2 -6.63 -8.07 -3.16
N ILE A 3 -5.94 -7.04 -3.63
CA ILE A 3 -5.56 -5.87 -2.82
C ILE A 3 -5.83 -4.58 -3.59
N TYR A 4 -6.06 -3.49 -2.86
CA TYR A 4 -6.61 -2.26 -3.42
C TYR A 4 -5.76 -1.04 -3.07
N HIS A 5 -5.48 -0.21 -4.07
CA HIS A 5 -4.86 1.11 -3.87
C HIS A 5 -5.84 2.23 -4.25
N GLY A 6 -6.24 3.04 -3.27
CA GLY A 6 -7.03 4.25 -3.52
C GLY A 6 -6.16 5.45 -3.85
N THR A 7 -6.44 6.12 -4.97
CA THR A 7 -5.66 7.26 -5.47
C THR A 7 -6.51 8.21 -6.33
N SER A 8 -5.89 9.15 -7.06
CA SER A 8 -6.58 9.95 -8.08
C SER A 8 -6.77 9.17 -9.39
N GLN A 9 -7.74 9.56 -10.23
CA GLN A 9 -7.98 8.90 -11.51
C GLN A 9 -6.73 8.81 -12.40
N GLN A 10 -5.96 9.90 -12.52
CA GLN A 10 -4.73 9.90 -13.32
C GLN A 10 -3.72 8.88 -12.78
N THR A 11 -3.50 8.87 -11.46
CA THR A 11 -2.57 7.92 -10.84
C THR A 11 -3.08 6.49 -10.99
N ALA A 12 -4.40 6.26 -10.92
CA ALA A 12 -4.98 4.94 -11.13
C ALA A 12 -4.69 4.40 -12.54
N GLN A 13 -4.77 5.25 -13.58
CA GLN A 13 -4.39 4.91 -14.95
C GLN A 13 -2.90 4.58 -15.07
N ASP A 14 -2.03 5.37 -14.44
CA ASP A 14 -0.60 5.15 -14.46
C ASP A 14 -0.24 3.82 -13.78
N LEU A 15 -0.83 3.55 -12.62
CA LEU A 15 -0.63 2.30 -11.86
C LEU A 15 -1.14 1.09 -12.65
N ALA A 16 -2.36 1.16 -13.22
CA ALA A 16 -2.91 0.09 -14.08
C ALA A 16 -2.00 -0.21 -15.28
N SER A 17 -1.23 0.78 -15.75
CA SER A 17 -0.26 0.64 -16.84
C SER A 17 1.11 0.13 -16.39
N GLY A 18 1.33 -0.17 -15.11
CA GLY A 18 2.60 -0.70 -14.60
C GLY A 18 3.60 0.35 -14.15
N ASN A 19 3.14 1.49 -13.64
CA ASN A 19 3.98 2.55 -13.08
C ASN A 19 3.92 2.62 -11.54
N VAL A 20 3.92 1.48 -10.85
CA VAL A 20 4.15 1.45 -9.40
C VAL A 20 5.59 1.87 -9.12
N ASP A 21 5.77 2.80 -8.18
CA ASP A 21 7.06 3.21 -7.65
C ASP A 21 7.05 3.09 -6.12
N VAL A 22 7.83 2.16 -5.59
CA VAL A 22 7.89 1.89 -4.13
C VAL A 22 8.75 2.90 -3.38
N THR A 23 9.45 3.79 -4.09
CA THR A 23 10.21 4.90 -3.51
C THR A 23 9.34 6.14 -3.31
N LEU A 24 8.11 6.15 -3.84
CA LEU A 24 7.13 7.18 -3.56
C LEU A 24 6.33 6.86 -2.29
N GLY A 25 5.52 7.83 -1.85
CA GLY A 25 4.67 7.68 -0.69
C GLY A 25 5.33 8.02 0.65
N GLY A 26 4.62 7.70 1.72
CA GLY A 26 4.96 8.10 3.08
C GLY A 26 3.75 7.98 3.99
N GLY A 27 3.27 6.75 4.15
CA GLY A 27 2.15 6.42 5.03
C GLY A 27 2.58 6.37 6.49
N GLU A 28 1.70 5.84 7.34
CA GLU A 28 1.93 5.64 8.76
C GLU A 28 3.20 4.84 9.09
N LEU A 29 3.62 3.95 8.18
CA LEU A 29 4.73 3.02 8.34
C LEU A 29 5.91 3.37 7.42
N GLY A 30 6.02 4.64 7.01
CA GLY A 30 7.17 5.15 6.25
C GLY A 30 6.99 5.08 4.72
N GLN A 31 8.11 5.06 4.01
CA GLN A 31 8.18 5.02 2.55
C GLN A 31 7.75 3.65 2.03
N GLY A 32 7.06 3.63 0.88
CA GLY A 32 6.54 2.43 0.26
C GLY A 32 5.25 2.69 -0.51
N PHE A 33 4.88 1.73 -1.36
CA PHE A 33 3.59 1.65 -2.01
C PHE A 33 2.60 0.90 -1.10
N TYR A 34 1.40 1.43 -0.91
CA TYR A 34 0.44 0.92 0.09
C TYR A 34 -0.80 0.36 -0.57
N THR A 35 -1.27 -0.79 -0.15
CA THR A 35 -2.54 -1.39 -0.57
C THR A 35 -3.30 -1.91 0.65
N GLY A 36 -4.63 -1.99 0.58
CA GLY A 36 -5.48 -2.60 1.62
C GLY A 36 -6.26 -3.80 1.08
N GLU A 37 -6.80 -4.63 1.98
CA GLU A 37 -7.61 -5.79 1.58
C GLU A 37 -9.05 -5.42 1.25
N GLU A 38 -9.56 -4.29 1.75
CA GLU A 38 -10.95 -3.93 1.59
C GLU A 38 -11.15 -2.81 0.55
N LEU A 39 -11.87 -3.12 -0.53
CA LEU A 39 -12.19 -2.15 -1.59
C LEU A 39 -12.86 -0.87 -1.05
N HIS A 40 -13.79 -1.01 -0.09
CA HIS A 40 -14.50 0.14 0.47
C HIS A 40 -13.56 1.10 1.21
N ASN A 41 -12.50 0.59 1.83
CA ASN A 41 -11.46 1.39 2.47
C ASN A 41 -10.65 2.16 1.43
N ALA A 42 -10.24 1.51 0.34
CA ALA A 42 -9.53 2.17 -0.76
C ALA A 42 -10.39 3.27 -1.40
N LYS A 43 -11.69 3.03 -1.64
CA LYS A 43 -12.62 4.05 -2.16
C LYS A 43 -12.79 5.21 -1.18
N THR A 44 -12.92 4.91 0.11
CA THR A 44 -13.04 5.92 1.17
C THR A 44 -11.78 6.79 1.25
N TRP A 45 -10.60 6.18 1.17
CA TRP A 45 -9.32 6.90 1.13
C TRP A 45 -9.23 7.82 -0.08
N ALA A 46 -9.49 7.28 -1.27
CA ALA A 46 -9.43 8.03 -2.52
C ALA A 46 -10.38 9.23 -2.51
N PHE A 47 -11.63 9.04 -2.09
CA PHE A 47 -12.61 10.13 -1.99
C PHE A 47 -12.18 11.19 -0.98
N ASN A 48 -11.73 10.79 0.22
CA ASN A 48 -11.32 11.74 1.25
C ASN A 48 -10.09 12.56 0.85
N ARG A 49 -9.21 12.01 0.00
CA ARG A 49 -7.94 12.65 -0.37
C ARG A 49 -8.01 13.43 -1.68
N PHE A 50 -8.81 12.97 -2.64
CA PHE A 50 -8.85 13.51 -4.00
C PHE A 50 -10.24 14.03 -4.41
N GLY A 51 -11.29 13.80 -3.61
CA GLY A 51 -12.66 14.23 -3.90
C GLY A 51 -13.35 13.44 -5.00
N ASP A 52 -12.68 12.45 -5.59
CA ASP A 52 -13.17 11.64 -6.70
C ASP A 52 -13.89 10.39 -6.19
N ARG A 53 -14.99 10.00 -6.84
CA ARG A 53 -15.77 8.79 -6.56
C ARG A 53 -15.66 7.73 -7.65
N THR A 54 -15.02 8.04 -8.78
CA THR A 54 -15.02 7.21 -9.98
C THR A 54 -13.60 6.92 -10.44
N ALA A 55 -13.33 5.68 -10.87
CA ALA A 55 -12.05 5.27 -11.45
C ALA A 55 -10.81 5.64 -10.59
N ASN A 56 -10.95 5.55 -9.28
CA ASN A 56 -10.01 6.06 -8.29
C ASN A 56 -9.37 4.95 -7.44
N VAL A 57 -9.67 3.68 -7.74
CA VAL A 57 -9.06 2.52 -7.09
C VAL A 57 -8.48 1.59 -8.13
N VAL A 58 -7.30 1.06 -7.85
CA VAL A 58 -6.70 -0.03 -8.61
C VAL A 58 -6.73 -1.29 -7.76
N GLU A 59 -7.33 -2.34 -8.29
CA GLU A 59 -7.23 -3.71 -7.81
C GLU A 59 -5.97 -4.36 -8.38
N PHE A 60 -5.22 -5.06 -7.54
CA PHE A 60 -4.10 -5.90 -7.92
C PHE A 60 -4.41 -7.34 -7.52
N ASP A 61 -4.32 -8.24 -8.49
CA ASP A 61 -4.39 -9.68 -8.26
C ASP A 61 -2.97 -10.20 -8.00
N VAL A 62 -2.70 -10.51 -6.75
CA VAL A 62 -1.38 -10.93 -6.28
C VAL A 62 -1.42 -12.43 -5.99
N ASP A 63 -0.58 -13.21 -6.66
CA ASP A 63 -0.37 -14.62 -6.34
C ASP A 63 0.18 -14.80 -4.90
N ASP A 64 -0.56 -15.52 -4.06
CA ASP A 64 -0.16 -15.79 -2.67
C ASP A 64 1.14 -16.58 -2.61
N THR A 65 1.42 -17.45 -3.60
CA THR A 65 2.69 -18.18 -3.66
C THR A 65 3.87 -17.26 -3.93
N ALA A 66 3.68 -16.18 -4.68
CA ALA A 66 4.71 -15.16 -4.85
C ALA A 66 5.00 -14.45 -3.53
N VAL A 67 3.96 -14.10 -2.77
CA VAL A 67 4.07 -13.45 -1.45
C VAL A 67 4.79 -14.34 -0.44
N LEU A 68 4.49 -15.64 -0.41
CA LEU A 68 5.16 -16.60 0.49
C LEU A 68 6.66 -16.72 0.26
N ASN A 69 7.14 -16.37 -0.94
CA ASN A 69 8.57 -16.37 -1.29
C ASN A 69 9.26 -15.03 -1.04
N MET A 70 8.54 -14.01 -0.56
CA MET A 70 9.07 -12.69 -0.26
C MET A 70 9.60 -12.59 1.18
N ASN A 71 10.49 -11.64 1.43
CA ASN A 71 10.90 -11.26 2.77
C ASN A 71 9.80 -10.41 3.43
N LEU A 72 9.03 -11.03 4.34
CA LEU A 72 7.89 -10.41 4.98
C LEU A 72 8.22 -9.87 6.38
N THR A 73 7.71 -8.69 6.69
CA THR A 73 7.62 -8.19 8.07
C THR A 73 6.15 -8.13 8.47
N ILE A 74 5.73 -8.95 9.43
CA ILE A 74 4.36 -8.98 9.94
C ILE A 74 4.35 -8.32 11.32
N ILE A 75 3.50 -7.31 11.50
CA ILE A 75 3.39 -6.55 12.76
C ILE A 75 1.94 -6.39 13.19
N ASP A 76 1.71 -6.42 14.50
CA ASP A 76 0.38 -6.22 15.08
C ASP A 76 0.04 -4.73 15.27
N GLY A 77 -1.20 -4.46 15.69
CA GLY A 77 -1.70 -3.10 15.90
C GLY A 77 -0.90 -2.27 16.93
N PRO A 78 -0.61 -2.80 18.13
CA PRO A 78 0.26 -2.14 19.11
C PRO A 78 1.65 -1.79 18.56
N GLN A 79 2.32 -2.74 17.88
CA GLN A 79 3.62 -2.51 17.27
C GLN A 79 3.56 -1.46 16.16
N ALA A 80 2.58 -1.57 15.25
CA ALA A 80 2.38 -0.61 14.17
C ALA A 80 2.14 0.81 14.72
N THR A 81 1.38 0.95 15.80
CA THR A 81 1.13 2.23 16.48
C THR A 81 2.41 2.83 17.07
N LEU A 82 3.23 2.01 17.72
CA LEU A 82 4.51 2.44 18.29
C LEU A 82 5.49 2.87 17.17
N ILE A 83 5.62 2.07 16.12
CA ILE A 83 6.49 2.35 14.97
C ILE A 83 6.06 3.64 14.28
N ARG A 84 4.78 3.81 13.97
CA ARG A 84 4.22 5.05 13.42
C ARG A 84 4.59 6.25 14.28
N SER A 85 4.46 6.13 15.60
CA SER A 85 4.80 7.21 16.53
C SER A 85 6.29 7.55 16.47
N ASN A 86 7.18 6.56 16.35
CA ASN A 86 8.62 6.77 16.20
C ASN A 86 8.97 7.43 14.87
N ILE A 87 8.39 6.96 13.76
CA ILE A 87 8.59 7.53 12.42
C ILE A 87 8.14 8.99 12.39
N ARG A 88 6.98 9.31 12.98
CA ARG A 88 6.49 10.69 13.07
C ARG A 88 7.40 11.57 13.93
N ARG A 89 7.84 11.09 15.10
CA ARG A 89 8.73 11.86 15.99
C ARG A 89 10.09 12.16 15.34
N SER A 90 10.58 11.25 14.51
CA SER A 90 11.84 11.40 13.78
C SER A 90 11.69 12.10 12.42
N SER A 91 10.48 12.50 12.03
CA SER A 91 10.18 13.05 10.69
C SER A 91 10.61 12.14 9.53
N ALA A 92 10.62 10.83 9.75
CA ALA A 92 11.12 9.85 8.78
C ALA A 92 10.02 9.27 7.88
N THR A 93 8.84 9.89 7.81
CA THR A 93 7.67 9.36 7.09
C THR A 93 7.95 9.04 5.61
N ARG A 94 8.85 9.77 4.95
CA ARG A 94 9.20 9.56 3.53
C ARG A 94 10.52 8.84 3.31
N THR A 95 11.20 8.40 4.36
CA THR A 95 12.55 7.83 4.27
C THR A 95 12.71 6.53 5.06
N TYR A 96 11.86 6.28 6.04
CA TYR A 96 11.89 5.06 6.84
C TYR A 96 11.45 3.85 6.00
N ARG A 97 12.26 2.79 6.05
CA ARG A 97 12.03 1.50 5.40
C ARG A 97 12.34 0.38 6.40
N PHE A 98 11.65 -0.75 6.27
CA PHE A 98 11.86 -1.94 7.09
C PHE A 98 12.99 -2.83 6.55
N SER A 99 13.48 -2.54 5.34
CA SER A 99 14.41 -3.37 4.59
C SER A 99 13.86 -4.77 4.27
N CYS A 100 12.56 -4.82 3.93
CA CYS A 100 11.86 -6.05 3.54
C CYS A 100 11.20 -5.89 2.16
N ASP A 101 10.55 -6.94 1.67
CA ASP A 101 9.75 -6.86 0.44
C ASP A 101 8.38 -6.24 0.74
N MET A 102 7.69 -6.78 1.74
CA MET A 102 6.35 -6.36 2.14
C MET A 102 6.23 -6.31 3.66
N VAL A 103 5.59 -5.26 4.17
CA VAL A 103 5.11 -5.18 5.55
C VAL A 103 3.61 -5.47 5.56
N TRP A 104 3.20 -6.47 6.33
CA TRP A 104 1.81 -6.80 6.59
C TRP A 104 1.43 -6.26 7.96
N ALA A 105 0.47 -5.33 8.02
CA ALA A 105 0.10 -4.66 9.26
C ALA A 105 -1.37 -4.21 9.26
N PRO A 106 -1.96 -3.94 10.43
CA PRO A 106 -3.18 -3.14 10.51
C PRO A 106 -2.94 -1.67 10.10
N ILE A 107 -3.97 -1.01 9.56
CA ILE A 107 -4.01 0.44 9.38
C ILE A 107 -4.07 1.11 10.76
N VAL A 108 -3.20 2.10 11.00
CA VAL A 108 -3.09 2.76 12.32
C VAL A 108 -3.09 4.29 12.25
N GLY A 109 -3.74 4.90 13.24
CA GLY A 109 -3.75 6.35 13.43
C GLY A 109 -4.66 7.13 12.48
N SER A 110 -5.71 6.46 11.98
CA SER A 110 -6.87 7.04 11.32
C SER A 110 -8.13 6.44 11.93
N ASP A 111 -9.12 7.26 12.25
CA ASP A 111 -10.43 6.79 12.72
C ASP A 111 -11.42 6.58 11.55
N ARG A 112 -11.01 6.94 10.33
CA ARG A 112 -11.86 6.93 9.13
C ARG A 112 -11.79 5.61 8.36
N ILE A 113 -10.71 4.87 8.55
CA ILE A 113 -10.38 3.65 7.80
C ILE A 113 -9.70 2.70 8.77
N ASN A 114 -10.19 1.47 8.83
CA ASN A 114 -9.66 0.37 9.63
C ASN A 114 -9.52 -0.86 8.75
N GLY A 115 -8.56 -1.74 9.03
CA GLY A 115 -8.37 -2.95 8.22
C GLY A 115 -6.91 -3.33 8.09
N THR A 116 -6.65 -4.27 7.21
CA THR A 116 -5.31 -4.76 6.89
C THR A 116 -4.71 -3.95 5.75
N GLN A 117 -3.41 -3.65 5.87
CA GLN A 117 -2.61 -3.06 4.81
C GLN A 117 -1.36 -3.88 4.51
N HIS A 118 -0.92 -3.73 3.26
CA HIS A 118 0.35 -4.20 2.76
C HIS A 118 1.16 -3.00 2.28
N LYS A 119 2.33 -2.79 2.88
CA LYS A 119 3.31 -1.80 2.42
C LYS A 119 4.43 -2.50 1.67
N TRP A 120 4.50 -2.27 0.37
CA TRP A 120 5.52 -2.78 -0.54
C TRP A 120 6.67 -1.79 -0.63
N GLU A 121 7.89 -2.24 -0.40
CA GLU A 121 9.02 -1.29 -0.33
C GLU A 121 10.27 -1.73 -1.11
N SER A 122 10.34 -2.93 -1.67
CA SER A 122 11.54 -3.39 -2.39
C SER A 122 11.43 -3.26 -3.91
N ARG A 123 12.60 -3.24 -4.58
CA ARG A 123 12.68 -3.29 -6.05
C ARG A 123 12.20 -4.63 -6.62
N SER A 124 12.25 -5.72 -5.85
CA SER A 124 11.65 -7.00 -6.23
C SER A 124 10.13 -6.87 -6.31
N THR A 125 9.51 -6.31 -5.27
CA THR A 125 8.06 -6.12 -5.23
C THR A 125 7.57 -5.11 -6.25
N GLU A 126 8.32 -4.04 -6.49
CA GLU A 126 8.01 -3.08 -7.56
C GLU A 126 7.95 -3.77 -8.93
N ARG A 127 8.97 -4.58 -9.26
CA ARG A 127 9.00 -5.35 -10.51
C ARG A 127 7.85 -6.35 -10.59
N TYR A 128 7.51 -6.99 -9.48
CA TYR A 128 6.41 -7.94 -9.42
C TYR A 128 5.05 -7.25 -9.68
N LEU A 129 4.75 -6.16 -8.95
CA LEU A 129 3.50 -5.40 -9.11
C LEU A 129 3.35 -4.78 -10.50
N ASN A 130 4.46 -4.39 -11.13
CA ASN A 130 4.46 -3.87 -12.49
C ASN A 130 4.40 -4.98 -13.55
N GLY A 131 4.79 -6.21 -13.22
CA GLY A 131 4.85 -7.35 -14.12
C GLY A 131 3.48 -7.90 -14.53
N SER A 132 3.47 -8.69 -15.60
CA SER A 132 2.26 -9.36 -16.12
C SER A 132 1.71 -10.47 -15.22
N THR A 133 2.53 -10.95 -14.27
CA THR A 133 2.13 -11.95 -13.27
C THR A 133 1.32 -11.35 -12.13
N CYS A 134 1.19 -10.03 -12.06
CA CYS A 134 0.27 -9.32 -11.17
C CYS A 134 -0.73 -8.52 -12.05
N PRO A 135 -1.84 -9.14 -12.47
CA PRO A 135 -2.92 -8.44 -13.15
C PRO A 135 -3.43 -7.28 -12.30
N LYS A 136 -3.85 -6.21 -12.96
CA LYS A 136 -4.34 -5.00 -12.30
C LYS A 136 -5.40 -4.31 -13.12
N ALA A 137 -6.41 -3.78 -12.45
CA ALA A 137 -7.57 -3.16 -13.08
C ALA A 137 -8.10 -1.99 -12.23
N ILE A 138 -8.68 -0.99 -12.89
CA ILE A 138 -9.38 0.10 -12.21
C ILE A 138 -10.80 -0.37 -11.85
N VAL A 139 -11.23 -0.14 -10.60
CA VAL A 139 -12.50 -0.62 -10.02
C VAL A 139 -13.28 0.45 -9.25
#